data_AF-A0A7S2GUS7-F1
#
_entry.id   AF-A0A7S2GUS7-F1
#
_cell.length_a   1.000
_cell.length_b   1.000
_cell.length_c   1.000
_cell.angle_alpha   90.00
_cell.angle_beta   90.00
_cell.angle_gamma   90.00
#
_symmetry.space_group_name_H-M   'P 1'
#
loop_
_entity.id
_entity.type
_entity.pdbx_description
1 polymer ?
#
loop_
_entity_poly.entity_id
_entity_poly.type
_entity_poly.pdbx_seq_one_letter_code
_entity_poly.pdbx_strand_id
1 'polypeptide(L)'
;IEDEIGIQPAVFNLISLMMRVTLVAHFAACFFVFVTKETNSTLMDDDVKFQEQSNIEEYVGALYWAFTTMTTVGYGDIIPDCDSVAQKAYVIAMMIIGATVFAYL
;
A
#
# COMPACT_ATOMS: atom_id res chain seq x y z
N ILE A 1 14.31 -29.68 -19.90
CA ILE A 1 13.07 -28.99 -19.50
C ILE A 1 13.40 -27.65 -18.85
N GLU A 2 14.28 -27.58 -17.85
CA GLU A 2 14.83 -26.28 -17.35
C GLU A 2 15.69 -25.55 -18.41
N ASP A 3 16.34 -26.28 -19.32
CA ASP A 3 17.07 -25.69 -20.47
C ASP A 3 16.23 -25.50 -21.75
N GLU A 4 14.98 -25.98 -21.81
CA GLU A 4 14.11 -25.77 -22.98
C GLU A 4 13.24 -24.51 -22.87
N ILE A 5 13.10 -23.99 -21.65
CA ILE A 5 12.43 -22.74 -21.36
C ILE A 5 13.54 -21.86 -20.80
N GLY A 6 14.19 -21.05 -21.64
CA GLY A 6 15.36 -20.22 -21.30
C GLY A 6 15.10 -19.09 -20.28
N ILE A 7 14.24 -19.34 -19.29
CA ILE A 7 13.88 -18.45 -18.20
C ILE A 7 14.95 -18.59 -17.13
N GLN A 8 15.69 -17.50 -16.91
CA GLN A 8 16.67 -17.45 -15.84
C GLN A 8 15.98 -17.69 -14.48
N PRO A 9 16.55 -18.49 -13.56
CA PRO A 9 16.01 -18.69 -12.22
C PRO A 9 15.83 -17.37 -11.43
N ALA A 10 16.56 -16.32 -11.79
CA ALA A 10 16.36 -14.96 -11.30
C ALA A 10 14.95 -14.39 -11.62
N VAL A 11 14.41 -14.66 -12.81
CA VAL A 11 13.07 -14.21 -13.22
C VAL A 11 11.99 -14.92 -12.40
N PHE A 12 12.18 -16.21 -12.10
CA PHE A 12 11.25 -16.94 -11.24
C PHE A 12 11.19 -16.36 -9.82
N ASN A 13 12.34 -16.00 -9.26
CA ASN A 13 12.42 -15.33 -7.97
C ASN A 13 11.79 -13.93 -8.02
N LEU A 14 11.98 -13.19 -9.11
CA LEU A 14 11.38 -11.88 -9.32
C LEU A 14 9.84 -11.95 -9.42
N ILE A 15 9.30 -12.97 -10.09
CA ILE A 15 7.85 -13.17 -10.17
C ILE A 15 7.28 -13.55 -8.79
N SER A 16 7.95 -14.45 -8.06
CA SER A 16 7.58 -14.79 -6.68
C SER A 16 7.63 -13.57 -5.74
N LEU A 17 8.61 -12.69 -5.93
CA LEU A 17 8.76 -11.43 -5.22
C LEU A 17 7.55 -10.51 -5.46
N MET A 18 7.22 -10.26 -6.74
CA MET A 18 6.12 -9.39 -7.13
C MET A 18 4.77 -9.89 -6.59
N MET A 19 4.54 -11.21 -6.56
CA MET A 19 3.32 -11.77 -5.96
C MET A 19 3.24 -11.49 -4.46
N ARG A 20 4.33 -11.69 -3.71
CA ARG A 20 4.34 -11.43 -2.26
C ARG A 20 4.10 -9.96 -1.94
N VAL A 21 4.77 -9.05 -2.66
CA VAL A 21 4.60 -7.60 -2.49
C VAL A 21 3.16 -7.17 -2.78
N THR A 22 2.55 -7.68 -3.85
CA THR A 22 1.17 -7.34 -4.23
C THR A 22 0.15 -7.77 -3.17
N LEU A 23 0.34 -8.94 -2.56
CA LEU A 23 -0.53 -9.39 -1.48
C LEU A 23 -0.45 -8.48 -0.26
N VAL A 24 0.76 -8.13 0.19
CA VAL A 24 0.95 -7.22 1.33
C VAL A 24 0.36 -5.84 1.02
N ALA A 25 0.56 -5.33 -0.20
CA ALA A 25 -0.03 -4.06 -0.63
C ALA A 25 -1.57 -4.10 -0.65
N HIS A 26 -2.19 -5.21 -1.06
CA HIS A 26 -3.63 -5.39 -1.00
C HIS A 26 -4.16 -5.38 0.44
N PHE A 27 -3.53 -6.11 1.36
CA PHE A 27 -3.92 -6.11 2.77
C PHE A 27 -3.74 -4.73 3.41
N ALA A 28 -2.64 -4.04 3.09
CA ALA A 28 -2.38 -2.67 3.50
C ALA A 28 -3.49 -1.72 3.01
N ALA A 29 -3.80 -1.76 1.72
CA ALA A 29 -4.82 -0.89 1.11
C ALA A 29 -6.22 -1.14 1.69
N CYS A 30 -6.65 -2.41 1.78
CA CYS A 30 -7.95 -2.77 2.32
C CYS A 30 -8.11 -2.36 3.78
N PHE A 31 -7.08 -2.54 4.60
CA PHE A 31 -7.12 -2.14 6.00
C PHE A 31 -7.08 -0.62 6.14
N PHE A 32 -6.36 0.09 5.28
CA PHE A 32 -6.33 1.55 5.30
C PHE A 32 -7.71 2.15 4.97
N VAL A 33 -8.39 1.63 3.94
CA VAL A 33 -9.77 1.98 3.59
C VAL A 33 -10.75 1.66 4.73
N PHE A 34 -10.54 0.53 5.42
CA PHE A 34 -11.37 0.18 6.57
C PHE A 34 -11.22 1.18 7.72
N VAL A 35 -9.99 1.58 8.03
CA VAL A 35 -9.71 2.55 9.10
C VAL A 35 -10.31 3.91 8.76
N THR A 36 -10.16 4.40 7.53
CA THR A 36 -10.71 5.72 7.14
C THR A 36 -12.23 5.77 7.17
N LYS A 37 -12.90 4.68 6.80
CA LYS A 37 -14.37 4.55 6.92
C LYS A 37 -14.84 4.60 8.37
N GLU A 38 -14.14 3.91 9.27
CA GLU A 38 -14.49 3.90 10.69
C GLU A 38 -14.28 5.28 11.35
N THR A 39 -13.23 6.01 10.96
CA THR A 39 -12.90 7.32 11.53
C THR A 39 -13.60 8.49 10.84
N ASN A 40 -14.45 8.27 9.84
CA ASN A 40 -15.08 9.32 9.00
C ASN A 40 -14.09 10.36 8.47
N SER A 41 -12.86 9.93 8.21
CA SER A 41 -11.72 10.78 7.88
C SER A 41 -11.33 10.59 6.42
N THR A 42 -10.87 11.64 5.76
CA THR A 42 -10.35 11.56 4.39
C THR A 42 -8.87 11.19 4.36
N LEU A 43 -8.47 10.57 3.25
CA LEU A 43 -7.09 10.20 2.96
C LEU A 43 -6.22 11.38 2.48
N MET A 44 -6.85 12.52 2.20
CA MET A 44 -6.23 13.70 1.61
C MET A 44 -6.67 14.97 2.34
N ASP A 45 -5.81 16.00 2.24
CA ASP A 45 -6.05 17.37 2.72
C ASP A 45 -7.41 17.89 2.23
N ASP A 46 -8.06 18.71 3.06
CA ASP A 46 -9.49 19.08 3.00
C ASP A 46 -9.94 19.71 1.66
N ASP A 47 -9.02 20.08 0.77
CA ASP A 47 -9.28 20.65 -0.56
C ASP A 47 -9.72 19.62 -1.61
N VAL A 48 -9.51 18.31 -1.39
CA VAL A 48 -10.04 17.26 -2.26
C VAL A 48 -11.04 16.41 -1.47
N LYS A 49 -12.23 16.97 -1.24
CA LYS A 49 -13.36 16.23 -0.68
C LYS A 49 -13.83 15.17 -1.66
N PHE A 50 -13.30 13.96 -1.51
CA PHE A 50 -13.77 12.72 -2.13
C PHE A 50 -15.10 12.23 -1.54
N GLN A 51 -15.99 13.14 -1.17
CA GLN A 51 -17.27 12.80 -0.54
C GLN A 51 -18.24 12.09 -1.49
N GLU A 52 -17.92 11.99 -2.79
CA GLU A 52 -18.65 11.17 -3.77
C GLU A 52 -17.71 10.32 -4.65
N GLN A 53 -16.68 9.70 -4.07
CA GLN A 53 -15.82 8.80 -4.85
C GLN A 53 -16.38 7.38 -4.93
N SER A 54 -16.26 6.78 -6.12
CA SER A 54 -16.47 5.35 -6.33
C SER A 54 -15.55 4.54 -5.40
N ASN A 55 -16.06 3.44 -4.82
CA ASN A 55 -15.26 2.50 -4.01
C ASN A 55 -13.97 2.04 -4.73
N ILE A 56 -13.96 2.07 -6.07
CA ILE A 56 -12.79 1.71 -6.88
C ILE A 56 -11.71 2.77 -6.77
N GLU A 57 -12.06 4.06 -6.83
CA GLU A 57 -11.08 5.15 -6.78
C GLU A 57 -10.43 5.22 -5.40
N GLU A 58 -11.21 5.05 -4.34
CA GLU A 58 -10.72 4.96 -2.96
C GLU A 58 -9.74 3.78 -2.79
N TYR A 59 -10.08 2.60 -3.32
CA TYR A 59 -9.22 1.43 -3.27
C TYR A 59 -7.93 1.63 -4.07
N VAL A 60 -8.00 2.21 -5.27
CA VAL A 60 -6.83 2.48 -6.12
C VAL A 60 -5.91 3.50 -5.44
N GLY A 61 -6.46 4.54 -4.82
CA GLY A 61 -5.70 5.51 -4.02
C GLY A 61 -4.98 4.86 -2.83
N ALA A 62 -5.69 4.03 -2.07
CA ALA A 62 -5.09 3.29 -0.94
C ALA A 62 -4.01 2.29 -1.39
N LEU A 63 -4.21 1.64 -2.54
CA LEU A 63 -3.22 0.73 -3.12
C LEU A 63 -1.98 1.50 -3.58
N TYR A 64 -2.16 2.64 -4.24
CA TYR A 64 -1.07 3.54 -4.60
C TYR A 64 -0.27 3.98 -3.37
N TRP A 65 -0.94 4.40 -2.28
CA TRP A 65 -0.28 4.72 -1.02
C TRP A 65 0.51 3.54 -0.44
N ALA A 66 -0.06 2.33 -0.48
CA ALA A 66 0.62 1.13 0.00
C ALA A 66 1.89 0.84 -0.81
N PHE A 67 1.83 0.94 -2.15
CA PHE A 67 3.00 0.74 -3.01
C PHE A 67 4.07 1.81 -2.80
N THR A 68 3.71 3.10 -2.75
CA THR A 68 4.69 4.18 -2.57
C THR A 68 5.37 4.10 -1.19
N THR A 69 4.66 3.62 -0.18
CA THR A 69 5.20 3.36 1.16
C THR A 69 6.13 2.14 1.17
N MET A 70 5.68 0.99 0.65
CA MET A 70 6.45 -0.26 0.64
C MET A 70 7.72 -0.16 -0.21
N THR A 71 7.66 0.60 -1.30
CA THR A 71 8.82 0.86 -2.18
C THR A 71 9.67 2.04 -1.70
N THR A 72 9.31 2.66 -0.57
CA THR A 72 10.01 3.81 0.03
C THR A 72 10.10 5.06 -0.86
N VAL A 73 9.24 5.17 -1.88
CA VAL A 73 9.16 6.36 -2.75
C VAL A 73 8.56 7.54 -2.00
N GLY A 74 7.43 7.33 -1.30
CA GLY A 74 6.83 8.29 -0.37
C GLY A 74 6.61 9.71 -0.91
N TYR A 75 5.78 9.88 -1.94
CA TYR A 75 5.48 11.22 -2.51
C TYR A 75 4.83 12.19 -1.52
N GLY A 76 4.12 11.69 -0.51
CA GLY A 76 3.48 12.50 0.53
C GLY A 76 2.17 13.17 0.10
N ASP A 77 1.56 12.71 -0.98
CA ASP A 77 0.27 13.14 -1.51
C ASP A 77 -0.93 12.50 -0.80
N ILE A 78 -0.74 11.30 -0.24
CA ILE A 78 -1.71 10.64 0.65
C ILE A 78 -1.10 10.53 2.05
N ILE A 79 -1.76 11.14 3.03
CA ILE A 79 -1.30 11.22 4.43
C ILE A 79 -2.43 10.80 5.38
N PRO A 80 -2.10 10.21 6.55
CA PRO A 80 -3.10 9.98 7.58
C PRO A 80 -3.65 11.31 8.11
N ASP A 81 -4.88 11.28 8.58
CA ASP A 81 -5.54 12.42 9.22
C ASP A 81 -4.67 12.96 10.37
N CYS A 82 -4.42 14.27 10.32
CA CYS A 82 -3.61 14.99 11.29
C CYS A 82 -4.20 14.95 12.71
N ASP A 83 -5.52 14.83 12.84
CA ASP A 83 -6.20 14.84 14.12
C ASP A 83 -6.41 13.41 14.68
N SER A 84 -6.21 12.38 13.86
CA SER A 84 -6.39 10.97 14.24
C SER A 84 -5.08 10.28 14.64
N VAL A 85 -4.86 10.11 15.94
CA VAL A 85 -3.73 9.34 16.48
C VAL A 85 -3.77 7.88 16.03
N ALA A 86 -4.97 7.30 15.90
CA ALA A 86 -5.16 5.90 15.50
C ALA A 86 -4.67 5.65 14.07
N GLN A 87 -4.96 6.56 13.13
CA GLN A 87 -4.46 6.44 11.76
C GLN A 87 -2.95 6.59 11.67
N LYS A 88 -2.38 7.56 12.40
CA LYS A 88 -0.91 7.73 12.45
C LYS A 88 -0.23 6.47 12.98
N ALA A 89 -0.75 5.89 14.07
CA ALA A 89 -0.22 4.64 14.63
C ALA A 89 -0.29 3.48 13.61
N TYR A 90 -1.41 3.37 12.89
CA TYR A 90 -1.57 2.38 11.83
C TYR A 90 -0.56 2.56 10.70
N VAL A 91 -0.45 3.78 10.15
CA VAL A 91 0.47 4.10 9.06
C VAL A 91 1.92 3.80 9.46
N ILE A 92 2.32 4.15 10.69
CA ILE A 92 3.65 3.84 11.22
C ILE A 92 3.89 2.32 11.26
N ALA A 93 2.92 1.55 11.76
CA ALA A 93 3.04 0.09 11.79
C ALA A 93 3.21 -0.51 10.38
N MET A 94 2.44 -0.01 9.40
CA MET A 94 2.54 -0.45 8.01
C MET A 94 3.86 -0.05 7.34
N MET A 95 4.41 1.12 7.67
CA MET A 95 5.76 1.52 7.21
C MET A 95 6.83 0.54 7.70
N ILE A 96 6.78 0.13 8.97
CA ILE A 96 7.72 -0.84 9.54
C ILE A 96 7.59 -2.20 8.85
N ILE A 97 6.35 -2.67 8.67
CA ILE A 97 6.09 -3.94 7.98
C ILE A 97 6.58 -3.88 6.53
N GLY A 98 6.25 -2.81 5.81
CA GLY A 98 6.65 -2.59 4.42
C GLY A 98 8.17 -2.59 4.26
N ALA A 99 8.88 -1.84 5.11
CA ALA A 99 10.35 -1.79 5.11
C ALA A 99 10.97 -3.16 5.45
N THR A 100 10.40 -3.89 6.42
CA THR A 100 10.90 -5.22 6.81
C THR A 100 10.69 -6.24 5.68
N VAL A 101 9.53 -6.21 5.04
CA VAL A 101 9.23 -7.07 3.88
C VAL A 101 10.18 -6.75 2.74
N PHE A 102 10.38 -5.46 2.41
CA PHE A 102 11.30 -5.06 1.35
C PHE A 102 12.76 -5.44 1.66
N ALA A 103 13.19 -5.35 2.92
CA ALA A 103 14.55 -5.70 3.33
C ALA A 103 14.81 -7.22 3.40
N TYR A 104 13.77 -8.02 3.63
CA TYR A 104 13.87 -9.48 3.66
C TYR A 104 13.89 -10.11 2.26
N LEU A 105 13.30 -9.40 1.29
CA LEU A 105 13.14 -9.81 -0.10
C LEU A 105 14.39 -9.51 -0.94
#